data_AF-A0A347W3T4-F1
#
_entry.id   AF-A0A347W3T4-F1
#
_cell.length_a   1.000
_cell.length_b   1.000
_cell.length_c   1.000
_cell.angle_alpha   90.00
_cell.angle_beta   90.00
_cell.angle_gamma   90.00
#
_symmetry.space_group_name_H-M   'P 1'
#
loop_
_entity.id
_entity.type
_entity.pdbx_description
1 polymer ?
#
loop_
_entity_poly.entity_id
_entity_poly.type
_entity_poly.pdbx_seq_one_letter_code
_entity_poly.pdbx_strand_id
1 'polypeptide(L)'
;MLFIIMFLLIIFTLSYLICWIVYKKAFKSHKKVSKILVFIVAVGLIIFYYTPYSLYLEPSFWRFKQMCELNKLPDNKEKYNKILSYFDLSLDSLD
;
A
#
# COMPACT_ATOMS: atom_id res chain seq x y z
N MET A 1 -20.44 -7.38 -28.63
CA MET A 1 -19.06 -6.82 -28.60
C MET A 1 -19.01 -5.33 -28.92
N LEU A 2 -19.52 -4.88 -30.07
CA LEU A 2 -19.42 -3.46 -30.50
C LEU A 2 -20.01 -2.46 -29.48
N PHE A 3 -21.17 -2.79 -28.90
CA PHE A 3 -21.78 -1.98 -27.83
C PHE A 3 -20.92 -1.90 -26.56
N ILE A 4 -20.26 -3.00 -26.18
CA ILE A 4 -19.36 -3.06 -25.02
C ILE A 4 -18.14 -2.16 -25.27
N ILE A 5 -17.58 -2.23 -26.47
CA ILE A 5 -16.43 -1.40 -26.86
C ILE A 5 -16.79 0.09 -26.82
N MET A 6 -17.96 0.45 -27.37
CA MET A 6 -18.44 1.84 -27.35
C MET A 6 -18.67 2.34 -25.92
N PHE A 7 -19.26 1.51 -25.06
CA PHE A 7 -19.46 1.84 -23.65
C PHE A 7 -18.15 2.05 -22.90
N LEU A 8 -17.13 1.21 -23.14
CA LEU A 8 -15.80 1.39 -22.56
C LEU A 8 -15.15 2.71 -23.02
N LEU A 9 -15.23 3.05 -24.31
CA LEU A 9 -14.71 4.32 -24.82
C LEU A 9 -15.38 5.53 -24.15
N ILE A 10 -16.69 5.47 -23.90
CA ILE A 10 -17.42 6.52 -23.18
C ILE A 10 -16.91 6.64 -21.74
N ILE A 11 -16.71 5.53 -21.03
CA ILE A 11 -16.15 5.55 -19.67
C ILE A 11 -14.75 6.16 -19.65
N PHE A 12 -13.88 5.78 -20.59
CA PHE A 12 -12.51 6.31 -20.69
C PHE A 12 -12.47 7.81 -21.00
N THR A 13 -13.36 8.28 -21.88
CA THR A 13 -13.44 9.71 -22.21
C THR A 13 -13.95 10.54 -21.03
N LEU A 14 -14.97 10.05 -20.32
CA LEU A 14 -15.48 10.70 -19.11
C LEU A 14 -14.43 10.75 -17.99
N SER A 15 -13.70 9.65 -17.76
CA SER A 15 -12.65 9.60 -16.73
C SER A 15 -11.49 10.57 -17.03
N TYR A 16 -11.10 10.69 -18.30
CA TYR A 16 -10.10 11.67 -18.74
C TYR A 16 -10.56 13.11 -18.50
N LEU A 17 -11.82 13.44 -18.81
CA LEU A 17 -12.38 14.77 -18.57
C LEU A 17 -12.38 15.14 -17.09
N ILE A 18 -12.77 14.22 -16.22
CA ILE A 18 -12.76 14.41 -14.77
C ILE A 18 -11.32 14.69 -14.28
N CYS A 19 -10.36 13.86 -14.70
CA CYS A 19 -8.95 14.05 -14.34
C CYS A 19 -8.40 15.40 -14.82
N TRP A 20 -8.80 15.84 -16.02
CA TRP A 20 -8.38 17.13 -16.57
C TRP A 20 -8.93 18.32 -15.77
N ILE A 21 -10.20 18.28 -15.38
CA ILE A 21 -10.82 19.34 -14.56
C ILE A 21 -10.14 19.41 -13.19
N VAL A 22 -9.92 18.26 -12.54
CA VAL A 22 -9.23 18.18 -11.24
C VAL A 22 -7.81 18.72 -11.36
N TYR A 23 -7.06 18.28 -12.37
CA TYR A 23 -5.71 18.78 -12.62
C TYR A 23 -5.69 20.30 -12.81
N LYS A 24 -6.58 20.84 -13.65
CA LYS A 24 -6.66 22.27 -13.94
C LYS A 24 -6.98 23.09 -12.68
N LYS A 25 -7.83 22.57 -11.79
CA LYS A 25 -8.21 23.24 -10.53
C LYS A 25 -7.09 23.15 -9.49
N ALA A 26 -6.52 21.97 -9.27
CA ALA A 26 -5.48 21.73 -8.28
C ALA A 26 -4.13 22.40 -8.63
N PHE A 27 -3.77 22.42 -9.91
CA PHE A 27 -2.48 22.93 -10.38
C PHE A 27 -2.57 24.27 -11.12
N LYS A 28 -3.68 25.01 -10.93
CA LYS A 28 -3.94 26.33 -11.57
C LYS A 28 -2.79 27.34 -11.40
N SER A 29 -2.06 27.25 -10.29
CA SER A 29 -0.97 28.15 -9.90
C SER A 29 0.42 27.64 -10.32
N HIS A 30 0.59 26.33 -10.57
CA HIS A 30 1.91 25.72 -10.73
C HIS A 30 2.23 25.43 -12.20
N LYS A 31 3.06 26.28 -12.81
CA LYS A 31 3.43 26.23 -14.24
C LYS A 31 4.27 25.00 -14.66
N LYS A 32 4.86 24.26 -13.71
CA LYS A 32 5.87 23.21 -13.97
C LYS A 32 5.50 21.80 -13.51
N VAL A 33 4.28 21.56 -13.03
CA VAL A 33 3.90 20.22 -12.57
C VAL A 33 3.59 19.34 -13.78
N SER A 34 4.18 18.14 -13.82
CA SER A 34 3.93 17.17 -14.89
C SER A 34 2.57 16.50 -14.71
N LYS A 35 1.73 16.52 -15.75
CA LYS A 35 0.45 15.79 -15.79
C LYS A 35 0.61 14.29 -15.52
N ILE A 36 1.69 13.70 -16.03
CA ILE A 36 2.00 12.28 -15.86
C ILE A 36 2.31 11.97 -14.39
N LEU A 37 3.09 12.83 -13.72
CA LEU A 37 3.43 12.65 -12.32
C LEU A 37 2.18 12.71 -11.43
N VAL A 38 1.28 13.66 -11.68
CA VAL A 38 0.01 13.77 -10.95
C VAL A 38 -0.84 12.52 -11.13
N PHE A 39 -0.89 11.97 -12.35
CA PHE A 39 -1.62 10.74 -12.63
C PHE A 39 -1.05 9.55 -11.86
N ILE A 40 0.28 9.37 -11.86
CA ILE A 40 0.94 8.28 -11.12
C ILE A 40 0.65 8.37 -9.61
N VAL A 41 0.77 9.58 -9.03
CA VAL A 41 0.49 9.80 -7.61
C VAL A 41 -0.98 9.51 -7.28
N ALA A 42 -1.91 9.97 -8.11
CA ALA A 42 -3.34 9.70 -7.91
C ALA A 42 -3.65 8.20 -7.99
N VAL A 43 -3.11 7.49 -8.98
CA VAL A 43 -3.26 6.03 -9.09
C VAL A 43 -2.65 5.32 -7.87
N GLY A 44 -1.46 5.73 -7.43
CA GLY A 44 -0.83 5.19 -6.22
C GLY A 44 -1.69 5.37 -4.96
N LEU A 45 -2.29 6.55 -4.78
CA LEU A 45 -3.18 6.83 -3.66
C LEU A 45 -4.48 6.02 -3.72
N ILE A 46 -5.05 5.82 -4.91
CA ILE A 46 -6.24 4.97 -5.10
C ILE A 46 -5.90 3.53 -4.74
N ILE A 47 -4.79 2.99 -5.25
CA ILE A 47 -4.33 1.64 -4.90
C ILE A 47 -4.14 1.55 -3.39
N PHE A 48 -3.45 2.50 -2.77
CA PHE A 48 -3.21 2.48 -1.32
C PHE A 48 -4.49 2.56 -0.49
N TYR A 49 -5.50 3.32 -0.95
CA TYR A 49 -6.78 3.46 -0.26
C TYR A 49 -7.64 2.19 -0.35
N TYR A 50 -7.67 1.55 -1.53
CA TYR A 50 -8.52 0.38 -1.78
C TYR A 50 -7.85 -0.95 -1.45
N THR A 51 -6.52 -1.00 -1.40
CA THR A 51 -5.82 -2.21 -0.98
C THR A 51 -5.76 -2.21 0.54
N PRO A 52 -6.53 -3.08 1.24
CA PRO A 52 -6.53 -3.09 2.68
C PRO A 52 -5.11 -3.35 3.19
N TYR A 53 -4.72 -2.66 4.25
CA TYR A 53 -3.42 -2.86 4.90
C TYR A 53 -3.16 -4.33 5.26
N SER A 54 -4.22 -5.13 5.48
CA SER A 54 -4.12 -6.57 5.67
C SER A 54 -3.40 -7.26 4.50
N LEU A 55 -3.63 -6.88 3.24
CA LEU A 55 -2.94 -7.50 2.10
C LEU A 55 -1.41 -7.30 2.11
N TYR A 56 -0.91 -6.22 2.72
CA TYR A 56 0.53 -5.92 2.78
C TYR A 56 1.17 -6.33 4.11
N LEU A 57 0.43 -6.28 5.21
CA LEU A 57 0.95 -6.50 6.56
C LEU A 57 0.52 -7.83 7.18
N GLU A 58 -0.38 -8.58 6.55
CA GLU A 58 -0.82 -9.86 7.08
C GLU A 58 0.30 -10.90 6.90
N PRO A 59 0.83 -11.45 8.00
CA PRO A 59 1.84 -12.49 7.92
C PRO A 59 1.25 -13.74 7.26
N SER A 60 2.08 -14.50 6.54
CA SER A 60 1.65 -15.82 6.09
C SER A 60 1.20 -16.66 7.29
N PHE A 61 0.25 -17.58 7.07
CA PHE A 61 -0.25 -18.48 8.11
C PHE A 61 0.88 -19.13 8.92
N TRP A 62 1.97 -19.53 8.26
CA TRP A 62 3.13 -20.13 8.90
C TRP A 62 3.90 -19.16 9.79
N ARG A 63 4.11 -17.91 9.35
CA ARG A 63 4.74 -16.87 10.18
C ARG A 63 3.87 -16.53 11.38
N PHE A 64 2.56 -16.40 11.17
CA PHE A 64 1.61 -16.16 12.25
C PHE A 64 1.63 -17.30 13.28
N LYS A 65 1.61 -18.55 12.82
CA LYS A 65 1.69 -19.73 13.69
C LYS A 65 2.98 -19.76 14.52
N GLN A 66 4.13 -19.46 13.91
CA GLN A 66 5.41 -19.36 14.63
C GLN A 66 5.37 -18.28 15.72
N MET A 67 4.80 -17.11 15.44
CA MET A 67 4.62 -16.05 16.44
C MET A 67 3.74 -16.51 17.60
N CYS A 68 2.64 -17.23 17.32
CA CYS A 68 1.79 -17.81 18.36
C CYS A 68 2.51 -18.86 19.20
N GLU A 69 3.36 -19.69 18.60
CA GLU A 69 4.18 -20.69 19.30
C GLU A 69 5.22 -20.03 20.19
N LEU A 70 5.87 -18.96 19.72
CA LEU A 70 6.80 -18.15 20.52
C LEU A 70 6.13 -17.53 21.74
N ASN A 71 4.87 -17.08 21.61
CA ASN A 71 4.16 -16.47 22.73
C ASN A 71 3.83 -17.47 23.86
N LYS A 72 3.81 -18.78 23.57
CA LYS A 72 3.63 -19.84 24.57
C LYS A 72 4.90 -20.14 25.38
N LEU A 73 6.06 -19.67 24.93
CA LEU A 73 7.30 -19.82 25.68
C LEU A 73 7.24 -18.99 26.98
N PRO A 74 7.92 -19.44 28.04
CA PRO A 74 8.06 -18.68 29.27
C PRO A 74 8.78 -17.34 29.01
N ASP A 75 8.46 -16.32 29.78
CA ASP A 75 9.04 -14.99 29.66
C ASP A 75 10.50 -14.98 30.12
N ASN A 76 11.41 -15.35 29.21
CA ASN A 76 12.84 -15.45 29.47
C ASN A 76 13.66 -14.78 28.34
N LYS A 77 14.97 -14.60 28.58
CA LYS A 77 15.90 -13.99 27.61
C LYS A 77 15.83 -14.65 26.23
N GLU A 78 15.61 -15.96 26.17
CA GLU A 78 15.50 -16.72 24.92
C GLU A 78 14.25 -16.33 24.11
N LYS A 79 13.08 -16.23 24.74
CA LYS A 79 11.84 -15.77 24.10
C LYS A 79 12.03 -14.38 23.51
N TYR A 80 12.58 -13.45 24.29
CA TYR A 80 12.82 -12.08 23.83
C TYR A 80 13.83 -12.02 22.69
N ASN A 81 14.94 -12.76 22.77
CA ASN A 81 15.93 -12.82 21.67
C ASN A 81 15.34 -13.43 20.39
N LYS A 82 14.48 -14.46 20.49
CA LYS A 82 13.78 -15.02 19.33
C LYS A 82 12.82 -14.02 18.69
N ILE A 83 12.09 -13.24 19.48
CA ILE A 83 11.21 -12.18 18.96
C ILE A 83 12.06 -11.09 18.26
N LEU A 84 13.13 -10.66 18.90
CA LEU A 84 14.01 -9.61 18.37
C LEU A 84 14.74 -10.03 17.08
N SER A 85 15.04 -11.32 16.91
CA SER A 85 15.67 -11.82 15.69
C SER A 85 14.83 -11.63 14.43
N TYR A 86 13.50 -11.45 14.54
CA TYR A 86 12.66 -11.09 13.38
C TYR A 86 12.95 -9.68 12.84
N PHE A 87 13.64 -8.86 13.63
CA PHE A 87 14.04 -7.49 13.32
C PHE A 87 15.57 -7.36 13.21
N ASP A 88 16.31 -8.47 13.14
CA ASP A 88 17.77 -8.51 13.20
C ASP A 88 18.35 -7.87 14.48
N LEU A 89 17.62 -7.99 15.59
CA LEU A 89 17.99 -7.47 16.91
C LEU A 89 18.20 -8.58 17.94
N SER A 90 18.82 -8.23 19.06
CA SER A 90 18.93 -9.04 20.27
C SER A 90 18.84 -8.17 21.52
N LEU A 91 18.57 -8.76 22.68
CA LEU A 91 18.60 -8.00 23.94
C LEU A 91 19.98 -7.37 24.19
N ASP A 92 21.05 -8.09 23.83
CA ASP A 92 22.43 -7.63 24.01
C ASP A 92 22.82 -6.49 23.04
N SER A 93 22.01 -6.22 22.00
CA SER A 93 22.20 -5.09 21.07
C SER A 93 21.34 -3.87 21.39
N LEU A 94 20.51 -3.94 22.43
CA LEU A 94 19.62 -2.85 22.87
C LEU A 94 20.18 -2.07 24.08
N ASP A 95 21.26 -2.57 24.68
CA ASP A 95 22.08 -1.88 25.69
C ASP A 95 23.04 -0.86 25.04
#